data_AF-A0A518HCH1-F1
#
_entry.id   AF-A0A518HCH1-F1
#
_cell.length_a   1.000
_cell.length_b   1.000
_cell.length_c   1.000
_cell.angle_alpha   90.00
_cell.angle_beta   90.00
_cell.angle_gamma   90.00
#
_symmetry.space_group_name_H-M   'P 1'
#
loop_
_entity.id
_entity.type
_entity.pdbx_description
1 polymer ?
#
loop_
_entity_poly.entity_id
_entity_poly.type
_entity_poly.pdbx_seq_one_letter_code
_entity_poly.pdbx_strand_id
1 'polypeptide(L)'
;MAQRLSIQLRSLGCDTPPSDFRKDLVAIKEELFPDWSDEALSYTRDEADRYCQAVCLRVGVKLPRDFILRQLNNVRKRSCTTLL
;
A
#
# COMPACT_ATOMS: atom_id res chain seq x y z
N MET A 1 3.06 -8.54 -15.10
CA MET A 1 2.77 -7.08 -15.03
C MET A 1 3.38 -6.41 -13.78
N ALA A 2 4.70 -6.42 -13.59
CA ALA A 2 5.37 -5.63 -12.53
C ALA A 2 5.73 -4.20 -12.98
N GLN A 3 5.89 -4.00 -14.30
CA GLN A 3 6.34 -2.74 -14.92
C GLN A 3 5.38 -1.54 -14.72
N ARG A 4 4.07 -1.76 -14.46
CA ARG A 4 3.14 -0.65 -14.21
C ARG A 4 3.39 0.05 -12.87
N LEU A 5 3.73 -0.68 -11.81
CA LEU A 5 3.87 -0.09 -10.48
C LEU A 5 5.11 0.83 -10.41
N SER A 6 6.23 0.41 -10.99
CA SER A 6 7.45 1.23 -11.05
C SER A 6 7.25 2.53 -11.82
N ILE A 7 6.51 2.49 -12.94
CA ILE A 7 6.19 3.68 -13.73
C ILE A 7 5.28 4.61 -12.93
N GLN A 8 4.27 4.07 -12.26
CA GLN A 8 3.35 4.85 -11.44
C GLN A 8 4.05 5.51 -10.24
N LEU A 9 4.89 4.76 -9.52
CA LEU A 9 5.67 5.29 -8.40
C LEU A 9 6.58 6.44 -8.86
N ARG A 10 7.34 6.26 -9.95
CA ARG A 10 8.16 7.33 -10.52
C ARG A 10 7.35 8.54 -10.97
N SER A 11 6.17 8.33 -11.58
CA SER A 11 5.28 9.42 -11.98
C SER A 11 4.75 10.24 -10.79
N LEU A 12 4.77 9.65 -9.59
CA LEU A 12 4.38 10.28 -8.34
C LEU A 12 5.58 10.79 -7.53
N GLY A 13 6.80 10.75 -8.10
CA GLY A 13 8.03 11.18 -7.43
C GLY A 13 8.60 10.17 -6.42
N CYS A 14 8.11 8.93 -6.43
CA CYS A 14 8.57 7.86 -5.57
C CYS A 14 9.64 7.01 -6.28
N ASP A 15 10.88 7.06 -5.82
CA ASP A 15 11.98 6.22 -6.31
C ASP A 15 12.07 4.84 -5.64
N THR A 16 11.25 4.59 -4.62
CA THR A 16 11.21 3.30 -3.92
C THR A 16 10.88 2.16 -4.90
N PRO A 17 11.68 1.08 -4.89
CA PRO A 17 11.42 -0.04 -5.78
C PRO A 17 10.06 -0.69 -5.47
N PRO A 18 9.33 -1.18 -6.49
CA PRO A 18 8.02 -1.79 -6.34
C PRO A 18 7.91 -2.91 -5.29
N SER A 19 9.00 -3.65 -5.08
CA SER A 19 9.07 -4.72 -4.08
C SER A 19 9.05 -4.17 -2.66
N ASP A 20 9.83 -3.12 -2.42
CA ASP A 20 10.01 -2.57 -1.08
C ASP A 20 8.80 -1.72 -0.71
N PHE A 21 8.25 -0.97 -1.67
CA PHE A 21 6.97 -0.28 -1.48
C PHE A 21 5.86 -1.24 -1.01
N ARG A 22 5.79 -2.45 -1.57
CA ARG A 22 4.80 -3.45 -1.14
C ARG A 22 5.09 -4.01 0.25
N LYS A 23 6.37 -4.22 0.59
CA LYS A 23 6.76 -4.64 1.94
C LYS A 23 6.39 -3.57 2.96
N ASP A 24 6.63 -2.30 2.64
CA ASP A 24 6.25 -1.18 3.49
C ASP A 24 4.73 -1.10 3.67
N LEU A 25 3.93 -1.31 2.62
CA LEU A 25 2.46 -1.36 2.74
C LEU A 25 1.99 -2.45 3.72
N VAL A 26 2.61 -3.64 3.67
CA VAL A 26 2.28 -4.75 4.59
C VAL A 26 2.75 -4.45 6.00
N ALA A 27 4.01 -4.03 6.16
CA ALA A 27 4.60 -3.72 7.45
C ALA A 27 3.82 -2.62 8.18
N ILE A 28 3.46 -1.53 7.50
CA ILE A 28 2.67 -0.42 8.09
C ILE A 28 1.28 -0.91 8.50
N LYS A 29 0.68 -1.81 7.73
CA LYS A 29 -0.62 -2.38 8.09
C LYS A 29 -0.49 -3.24 9.34
N GLU A 30 0.50 -4.12 9.40
CA GLU A 30 0.75 -4.98 10.56
C GLU A 30 1.13 -4.17 11.81
N GLU A 31 1.84 -3.06 11.65
CA GLU A 31 2.23 -2.17 12.76
C GLU A 31 1.04 -1.37 13.31
N LEU A 32 0.20 -0.79 12.44
CA LEU A 32 -0.87 0.13 12.86
C LEU A 32 -2.23 -0.54 13.03
N PHE A 33 -2.49 -1.60 12.27
CA PHE A 33 -3.79 -2.25 12.17
C PHE A 33 -3.65 -3.78 12.05
N PRO A 34 -2.98 -4.46 13.01
CA PRO A 34 -2.72 -5.90 12.95
C PRO A 34 -4.00 -6.74 12.87
N ASP A 35 -5.06 -6.31 13.56
CA ASP A 35 -6.33 -7.03 13.63
C ASP A 35 -7.33 -6.64 12.52
N TRP A 36 -6.96 -5.71 11.64
CA TRP A 36 -7.88 -5.20 10.63
C TRP A 36 -7.71 -5.91 9.30
N SER A 37 -8.86 -6.30 8.73
CA SER A 37 -8.92 -6.71 7.34
C SER A 37 -8.70 -5.50 6.42
N ASP A 38 -8.09 -5.75 5.26
CA ASP A 38 -7.86 -4.69 4.27
C ASP A 38 -9.18 -4.04 3.80
N GLU A 39 -10.26 -4.82 3.82
CA GLU A 39 -11.62 -4.35 3.55
C GLU A 39 -12.07 -3.38 4.63
N ALA A 40 -11.98 -3.73 5.91
CA ALA A 40 -12.33 -2.83 7.01
C ALA A 40 -11.53 -1.53 6.97
N LEU A 41 -10.25 -1.63 6.62
CA LEU A 41 -9.34 -0.48 6.49
C LEU A 41 -9.73 0.41 5.30
N SER A 42 -10.29 -0.16 4.23
CA SER A 42 -10.80 0.61 3.08
C SER A 42 -12.16 1.27 3.30
N TYR A 43 -13.02 0.66 4.14
CA TYR A 43 -14.37 1.17 4.45
C TYR A 43 -14.36 2.28 5.50
N THR A 44 -13.38 2.31 6.39
CA THR A 44 -13.35 3.24 7.51
C THR A 44 -12.45 4.44 7.17
N ARG A 45 -13.07 5.62 7.05
CA ARG A 45 -12.45 6.79 6.40
C ARG A 45 -11.24 7.30 7.17
N ASP A 46 -11.35 7.41 8.49
CA ASP A 46 -10.33 7.97 9.37
C ASP A 46 -9.09 7.05 9.47
N GLU A 47 -9.30 5.75 9.55
CA GLU A 47 -8.25 4.73 9.61
C GLU A 47 -7.52 4.62 8.28
N ALA A 48 -8.26 4.68 7.17
CA ALA A 48 -7.69 4.76 5.84
C ALA A 48 -6.79 5.99 5.68
N ASP A 49 -7.21 7.14 6.23
CA ASP A 49 -6.42 8.38 6.16
C ASP A 49 -5.14 8.26 6.98
N ARG A 50 -5.26 7.75 8.21
CA ARG A 50 -4.12 7.47 9.10
C ARG A 50 -3.12 6.49 8.48
N TYR A 51 -3.61 5.43 7.85
CA TYR A 51 -2.78 4.48 7.10
C TYR A 51 -2.08 5.16 5.92
N CYS A 52 -2.81 5.92 5.10
CA CYS A 52 -2.22 6.62 3.96
C CYS A 52 -1.16 7.63 4.39
N GLN A 53 -1.39 8.32 5.50
CA GLN A 53 -0.43 9.25 6.08
C GLN A 53 0.84 8.53 6.54
N ALA A 54 0.72 7.39 7.22
CA ALA A 54 1.87 6.58 7.62
C ALA A 54 2.69 6.07 6.41
N VAL A 55 2.01 5.64 5.34
CA VAL A 55 2.66 5.26 4.08
C VAL A 55 3.41 6.44 3.47
N CYS A 56 2.81 7.63 3.42
CA CYS A 56 3.48 8.82 2.89
C CYS A 56 4.71 9.21 3.72
N LEU A 57 4.64 9.08 5.05
CA LEU A 57 5.77 9.35 5.95
C LEU A 57 6.91 8.36 5.75
N ARG A 58 6.60 7.07 5.60
CA ARG A 58 7.59 6.00 5.38
C ARG A 58 8.33 6.17 4.05
N VAL A 59 7.58 6.44 2.99
CA VAL A 59 8.11 6.52 1.62
C VAL A 59 8.69 7.92 1.33
N GLY A 60 8.37 8.91 2.16
CA GLY A 60 8.87 10.29 2.04
C GLY A 60 8.20 11.11 0.94
N VAL A 61 7.10 10.61 0.36
CA VAL A 61 6.36 11.27 -0.73
C VAL A 61 4.86 11.19 -0.50
N LYS A 62 4.17 12.25 -0.90
CA LYS A 62 2.72 12.36 -0.81
C LYS A 62 2.06 11.60 -1.96
N LEU A 63 1.58 10.40 -1.68
CA LEU A 63 0.89 9.57 -2.64
C LEU A 63 -0.64 9.75 -2.54
N PRO A 64 -1.40 9.60 -3.64
CA PRO A 64 -2.85 9.66 -3.60
C PRO A 64 -3.45 8.53 -2.75
N ARG A 65 -4.45 8.84 -1.91
CA ARG A 65 -5.17 7.84 -1.08
C ARG A 65 -5.68 6.66 -1.90
N ASP A 66 -6.36 6.93 -3.02
CA ASP A 66 -6.88 5.88 -3.91
C ASP A 66 -5.76 4.97 -4.44
N PHE A 67 -4.59 5.54 -4.75
CA PHE A 67 -3.44 4.77 -5.21
C PHE A 67 -2.93 3.82 -4.12
N ILE A 68 -2.72 4.32 -2.90
CA ILE A 68 -2.24 3.52 -1.76
C ILE A 68 -3.20 2.35 -1.48
N LEU A 69 -4.49 2.64 -1.32
CA LEU A 69 -5.51 1.62 -1.01
C LEU A 69 -5.65 0.58 -2.14
N ARG A 70 -5.54 1.02 -3.40
CA ARG A 70 -5.53 0.11 -4.55
C ARG A 70 -4.30 -0.80 -4.54
N GLN A 71 -3.13 -0.28 -4.16
CA GLN A 71 -1.93 -1.10 -4.05
C GLN A 71 -2.01 -2.10 -2.91
N LEU A 72 -2.55 -1.73 -1.75
CA LEU A 72 -2.79 -2.64 -0.64
C LEU A 72 -3.67 -3.83 -1.08
N ASN A 73 -4.78 -3.54 -1.75
CA ASN A 73 -5.66 -4.57 -2.33
C ASN A 73 -4.96 -5.46 -3.37
N ASN A 74 -4.07 -4.89 -4.18
CA ASN A 74 -3.30 -5.66 -5.16
C ASN A 74 -2.23 -6.54 -4.51
N VAL A 75 -1.64 -6.12 -3.39
CA VAL A 75 -0.70 -6.94 -2.61
C VAL A 75 -1.43 -8.19 -2.12
N ARG A 76 -2.62 -8.05 -1.50
CA ARG A 76 -3.46 -9.19 -1.08
C ARG A 76 -3.75 -10.16 -2.24
N LYS A 77 -4.22 -9.65 -3.38
CA LYS A 77 -4.56 -10.51 -4.54
C LYS A 77 -3.38 -11.37 -4.98
N ARG A 78 -2.16 -10.82 -4.95
CA ARG A 78 -0.94 -11.59 -5.25
C ARG A 78 -0.56 -12.58 -4.15
N SER A 79 -0.67 -12.21 -2.88
CA SER A 79 -0.38 -13.12 -1.76
C SER A 79 -1.34 -14.30 -1.70
N CYS A 80 -2.60 -14.13 -2.15
CA CYS A 80 -3.59 -15.21 -2.26
C CYS A 80 -3.34 -16.15 -3.45
N THR A 81 -2.44 -15.83 -4.39
CA THR A 81 -2.18 -16.65 -5.60
C THR A 81 -0.91 -17.50 -5.46
N THR A 82 -0.43 -17.77 -4.25
CA THR A 82 0.77 -18.62 -3.99
C THR A 82 0.44 -19.81 -3.10
N LEU A 83 -0.73 -20.41 -3.32
CA LEU A 83 -1.12 -21.72 -2.78
C LEU A 83 -1.86 -22.50 -3.88
N LEU A 84 -1.13 -22.93 -4.92
CA LEU A 84 -1.46 -24.09 -5.76
C LEU A 84 -0.15 -24.65 -6.33
#